data_AF-A0A1B8W770-F1
#
_entry.id   AF-A0A1B8W770-F1
#
_cell.length_a   1.000
_cell.length_b   1.000
_cell.length_c   1.000
_cell.angle_alpha   90.00
_cell.angle_beta   90.00
_cell.angle_gamma   90.00
#
_symmetry.space_group_name_H-M   'P 1'
#
loop_
_entity.id
_entity.type
_entity.pdbx_description
1 polymer ?
#
loop_
_entity_poly.entity_id
_entity_poly.type
_entity_poly.pdbx_seq_one_letter_code
_entity_poly.pdbx_strand_id
1 'polypeptide(L)'
;MIYISEGLLYVCFAILTGGLLLRLVPEGKKPSIQVPNGLLLACVIAIPILSYVPIHKLALVFAKDFDMTYSSILKSILLDINTGKAWVWTTIGSIGLAFLLGLKAFRGDKHMSKVALFVTFLLIVWLGYASHASSLYGFRGLVTHSAHFLAVSVWIGILFVTSWFAKDNANWDAFLRWFSPVAIICVLVTLLAGIVLMSFTTPEYVNAWMLPYGQMLLIKHLLIVPLLLFSYTNGFVYKKLAKNNANFNPKRWLKAESIIALLVLAATGVLGQQTPPHKVKETLQTVSPSPLFTSIYKGSFSPDIAVKFTLHFESVLMLAAALIMAGGLIWMYRTNKLIPAFLMGILTAVFGYFGLMFSIA
;
A
#
# COMPACT_ATOMS: atom_id res chain seq x y z
N MET A 1 9.63 -15.05 -1.50
CA MET A 1 10.62 -14.15 -0.85
C MET A 1 10.44 -12.70 -1.27
N ILE A 2 10.63 -12.34 -2.55
CA ILE A 2 10.64 -10.94 -3.02
C ILE A 2 9.32 -10.16 -2.80
N TYR A 3 8.16 -10.79 -3.00
CA TYR A 3 6.86 -10.14 -2.75
C TYR A 3 6.62 -9.85 -1.27
N ILE A 4 7.08 -10.77 -0.40
CA ILE A 4 6.96 -10.64 1.05
C ILE A 4 7.87 -9.52 1.54
N SER A 5 9.11 -9.43 1.02
CA SER A 5 10.04 -8.37 1.42
C SER A 5 9.51 -6.99 1.05
N GLU A 6 8.93 -6.83 -0.14
CA GLU A 6 8.34 -5.56 -0.58
C GLU A 6 7.11 -5.17 0.24
N GLY A 7 6.21 -6.11 0.51
CA GLY A 7 5.05 -5.88 1.37
C GLY A 7 5.45 -5.47 2.79
N LEU A 8 6.43 -6.17 3.39
CA LEU A 8 6.96 -5.83 4.71
C LEU A 8 7.70 -4.49 4.72
N LEU A 9 8.38 -4.13 3.64
CA LEU A 9 9.04 -2.83 3.49
C LEU A 9 8.02 -1.69 3.63
N TYR A 10 6.87 -1.80 2.95
CA TYR A 10 5.80 -0.79 3.04
C TYR A 10 5.19 -0.72 4.43
N VAL A 11 5.05 -1.86 5.12
CA VAL A 11 4.62 -1.90 6.52
C VAL A 11 5.62 -1.20 7.44
N CYS A 12 6.93 -1.38 7.24
CA CYS A 12 7.95 -0.68 8.01
C CYS A 12 7.82 0.84 7.86
N PHE A 13 7.65 1.34 6.62
CA PHE A 13 7.43 2.75 6.36
C PHE A 13 6.15 3.29 6.98
N ALA A 14 5.05 2.53 6.93
CA ALA A 14 3.78 2.92 7.55
C ALA A 14 3.91 3.03 9.09
N ILE A 15 4.51 2.02 9.75
CA ILE A 15 4.72 2.04 11.21
C ILE A 15 5.62 3.20 11.61
N LEU A 16 6.73 3.41 10.88
CA LEU A 16 7.69 4.47 11.17
C LEU A 16 7.07 5.85 11.01
N THR A 17 6.39 6.10 9.88
CA THR A 17 5.72 7.37 9.59
C THR A 17 4.62 7.66 10.60
N GLY A 18 3.70 6.71 10.82
CA GLY A 18 2.61 6.85 11.78
C GLY A 18 3.11 7.05 13.21
N GLY A 19 4.08 6.26 13.63
CA GLY A 19 4.65 6.31 14.97
C GLY A 19 5.35 7.64 15.27
N LEU A 20 6.14 8.16 14.32
CA LEU A 20 6.84 9.43 14.47
C LEU A 20 5.87 10.62 14.40
N LEU A 21 4.90 10.61 13.48
CA LEU A 21 3.88 11.67 13.42
C LEU A 21 3.07 11.76 14.71
N LEU A 22 2.65 10.63 15.26
CA LEU A 22 1.86 10.60 16.49
C LEU A 22 2.64 11.10 17.72
N ARG A 23 3.99 11.06 17.72
CA ARG A 23 4.81 11.71 18.76
C ARG A 23 4.74 13.24 18.71
N LEU A 24 4.48 13.81 17.54
CA LEU A 24 4.36 15.26 17.35
C LEU A 24 2.96 15.78 17.70
N VAL A 25 1.95 14.89 17.68
CA VAL A 25 0.57 15.23 18.05
C VAL A 25 0.46 15.42 19.57
N PRO A 26 -0.13 16.53 20.06
CA PRO A 26 -0.35 16.77 21.49
C PRO A 26 -1.19 15.67 22.16
N GLU A 27 -0.88 15.34 23.41
CA GLU A 27 -1.57 14.26 24.16
C GLU A 27 -3.09 14.47 24.28
N GLY A 28 -3.57 15.72 24.40
CA GLY A 28 -5.01 16.03 24.40
C GLY A 28 -5.72 15.87 23.05
N LYS A 29 -5.01 15.53 21.97
CA LYS A 29 -5.54 15.36 20.61
C LYS A 29 -5.43 13.92 20.09
N LYS A 30 -5.06 12.97 20.94
CA LYS A 30 -4.95 11.54 20.59
C LYS A 30 -5.24 10.66 21.81
N PRO A 31 -5.64 9.40 21.61
CA PRO A 31 -5.62 8.42 22.70
C PRO A 31 -4.18 8.18 23.19
N SER A 32 -4.03 7.56 24.35
CA SER A 32 -2.71 7.15 24.82
C SER A 32 -2.15 6.06 23.89
N ILE A 33 -1.11 6.39 23.11
CA ILE A 33 -0.51 5.48 22.13
C ILE A 33 0.92 5.17 22.56
N GLN A 34 1.21 3.88 22.77
CA GLN A 34 2.52 3.41 23.19
C GLN A 34 3.13 2.49 22.12
N VAL A 35 3.91 3.08 21.21
CA VAL A 35 4.70 2.33 20.23
C VAL A 35 6.04 1.95 20.85
N PRO A 36 6.40 0.66 20.94
CA PRO A 36 7.71 0.26 21.45
C PRO A 36 8.85 0.88 20.63
N ASN A 37 9.83 1.50 21.29
CA ASN A 37 11.02 2.03 20.61
C ASN A 37 11.77 0.94 19.82
N GLY A 38 11.82 -0.28 20.37
CA GLY A 38 12.42 -1.43 19.69
C GLY A 38 11.72 -1.77 18.37
N LEU A 39 10.40 -1.56 18.26
CA LEU A 39 9.67 -1.77 17.01
C LEU A 39 10.06 -0.72 15.96
N LEU A 40 10.16 0.56 16.33
CA LEU A 40 10.60 1.60 15.39
C LEU A 40 12.05 1.34 14.93
N LEU A 41 12.93 0.97 15.85
CA LEU A 41 14.32 0.61 15.52
C LEU A 41 14.37 -0.62 14.61
N ALA A 42 13.56 -1.65 14.88
CA ALA A 42 13.46 -2.83 14.03
C ALA A 42 12.96 -2.48 12.62
N CYS A 43 11.95 -1.59 12.48
CA CYS A 43 11.48 -1.12 11.17
C CYS A 43 12.61 -0.42 10.39
N VAL A 44 13.37 0.44 11.06
CA VAL A 44 14.48 1.19 10.43
C VAL A 44 15.60 0.25 9.99
N ILE A 45 15.96 -0.74 10.79
CA ILE A 45 16.96 -1.76 10.42
C ILE A 45 16.43 -2.65 9.29
N ALA A 46 15.14 -2.98 9.30
CA ALA A 46 14.53 -3.82 8.28
C ALA A 46 14.46 -3.15 6.91
N ILE A 47 14.29 -1.83 6.82
CA ILE A 47 14.18 -1.11 5.54
C ILE A 47 15.32 -1.43 4.55
N PRO A 48 16.62 -1.26 4.88
CA PRO A 48 17.71 -1.57 3.96
C PRO A 48 17.83 -3.08 3.68
N ILE A 49 17.49 -3.95 4.65
CA ILE A 49 17.53 -5.40 4.47
C ILE A 49 16.45 -5.85 3.48
N LEU A 50 15.21 -5.41 3.67
CA LEU A 50 14.07 -5.79 2.84
C LEU A 50 14.18 -5.21 1.42
N SER A 51 14.64 -3.96 1.29
CA SER A 51 14.87 -3.32 -0.02
C SER A 51 16.08 -3.86 -0.78
N TYR A 52 17.00 -4.57 -0.11
CA TYR A 52 18.11 -5.25 -0.78
C TYR A 52 17.68 -6.52 -1.53
N VAL A 53 16.60 -7.19 -1.10
CA VAL A 53 16.13 -8.45 -1.71
C VAL A 53 15.95 -8.35 -3.24
N PRO A 54 15.27 -7.33 -3.81
CA PRO A 54 15.19 -7.18 -5.27
C PRO A 54 16.56 -6.93 -5.94
N ILE A 55 17.45 -6.19 -5.29
CA ILE A 55 18.81 -5.91 -5.81
C ILE A 55 19.64 -7.19 -5.87
N HIS A 56 19.57 -8.00 -4.82
CA HIS A 56 20.23 -9.31 -4.79
C HIS A 56 19.73 -10.21 -5.91
N LYS A 57 18.42 -10.28 -6.13
CA LYS A 57 17.84 -11.06 -7.23
C LYS A 57 18.32 -10.55 -8.59
N LEU A 58 18.34 -9.23 -8.79
CA LEU A 58 18.82 -8.62 -10.02
C LEU A 58 20.29 -8.97 -10.27
N ALA A 59 21.13 -8.88 -9.23
CA ALA A 59 22.54 -9.22 -9.32
C ALA A 59 22.78 -10.69 -9.69
N LEU A 60 21.99 -11.62 -9.15
CA LEU A 60 22.06 -13.04 -9.52
C LEU A 60 21.68 -13.28 -10.98
N VAL A 61 20.61 -12.64 -11.46
CA VAL A 61 20.13 -12.79 -12.84
C VAL A 61 21.17 -12.23 -13.82
N PHE A 62 21.62 -10.99 -13.62
CA PHE A 62 22.60 -10.36 -14.51
C PHE A 62 23.98 -11.01 -14.46
N ALA A 63 24.43 -11.51 -13.30
CA ALA A 63 25.67 -12.28 -13.23
C ALA A 63 25.62 -13.51 -14.13
N LYS A 64 24.47 -14.20 -14.17
CA LYS A 64 24.25 -15.35 -15.04
C LYS A 64 24.13 -14.95 -16.52
N ASP A 65 23.35 -13.91 -16.81
CA ASP A 65 23.05 -13.52 -18.19
C ASP A 65 24.26 -12.92 -18.92
N PHE A 66 25.15 -12.24 -18.20
CA PHE A 66 26.38 -11.63 -18.75
C PHE A 66 27.65 -12.44 -18.51
N ASP A 67 27.55 -13.63 -17.89
CA ASP A 67 28.70 -14.47 -17.50
C ASP A 67 29.78 -13.71 -16.70
N MET A 68 29.32 -12.89 -15.73
CA MET A 68 30.16 -12.03 -14.89
C MET A 68 30.07 -12.44 -13.43
N THR A 69 31.09 -12.11 -12.63
CA THR A 69 31.04 -12.37 -11.19
C THR A 69 29.95 -11.55 -10.50
N TYR A 70 29.27 -12.14 -9.52
CA TYR A 70 28.25 -11.48 -8.71
C TYR A 70 28.73 -10.14 -8.13
N SER A 71 29.98 -10.07 -7.65
CA SER A 71 30.55 -8.86 -7.07
C SER A 71 30.66 -7.71 -8.10
N SER A 72 31.08 -8.03 -9.33
CA SER A 72 31.20 -7.04 -10.41
C SER A 72 29.83 -6.46 -10.79
N ILE A 73 28.84 -7.33 -10.98
CA ILE A 73 27.46 -6.93 -11.28
C ILE A 73 26.84 -6.15 -10.12
N LEU A 74 27.00 -6.61 -8.88
CA LEU A 74 26.48 -5.91 -7.71
C LEU A 74 27.08 -4.50 -7.62
N LYS A 75 28.39 -4.35 -7.85
CA LYS A 75 29.05 -3.05 -7.88
C LYS A 75 28.45 -2.15 -8.96
N SER A 76 28.23 -2.66 -10.17
CA SER A 76 27.60 -1.88 -11.25
C SER A 76 26.16 -1.51 -10.90
N ILE A 77 25.35 -2.43 -10.36
CA ILE A 77 23.97 -2.12 -9.93
C ILE A 77 23.97 -0.99 -8.89
N LEU A 78 24.84 -1.06 -7.87
CA LEU A 78 24.92 -0.07 -6.80
C LEU A 78 25.40 1.31 -7.27
N LEU A 79 26.30 1.36 -8.26
CA LEU A 79 26.93 2.61 -8.71
C LEU A 79 26.27 3.24 -9.94
N ASP A 80 25.62 2.44 -10.79
CA ASP A 80 25.13 2.89 -12.09
C ASP A 80 23.60 2.97 -12.14
N ILE A 81 22.90 2.01 -11.53
CA ILE A 81 21.44 1.88 -11.61
C ILE A 81 20.75 2.69 -10.50
N ASN A 82 19.66 3.40 -10.84
CA ASN A 82 18.87 4.22 -9.92
C ASN A 82 18.47 3.45 -8.65
N THR A 83 17.99 2.21 -8.79
CA THR A 83 17.59 1.35 -7.66
C THR A 83 18.75 1.04 -6.71
N GLY A 84 19.95 0.79 -7.24
CA GLY A 84 21.14 0.55 -6.42
C GLY A 84 21.63 1.82 -5.71
N LYS A 85 21.70 2.96 -6.43
CA LYS A 85 22.00 4.27 -5.84
C LYS A 85 21.02 4.63 -4.71
N ALA A 86 19.72 4.42 -4.95
CA ALA A 86 18.68 4.64 -3.96
C ALA A 86 18.88 3.79 -2.71
N TRP A 87 19.28 2.52 -2.87
CA TRP A 87 19.53 1.62 -1.76
C TRP A 87 20.73 2.05 -0.91
N VAL A 88 21.81 2.56 -1.52
CA VAL A 88 22.96 3.12 -0.79
C VAL A 88 22.51 4.27 0.10
N TRP A 89 21.77 5.24 -0.45
CA TRP A 89 21.23 6.37 0.33
C TRP A 89 20.20 5.94 1.37
N THR A 90 19.38 4.94 1.05
CA THR A 90 18.44 4.33 1.99
C THR A 90 19.17 3.70 3.18
N THR A 91 20.28 3.02 2.92
CA THR A 91 21.12 2.39 3.94
C THR A 91 21.78 3.44 4.84
N ILE A 92 22.39 4.47 4.25
CA ILE A 92 23.00 5.58 5.00
C ILE A 92 21.95 6.29 5.88
N GLY A 93 20.81 6.64 5.30
CA GLY A 93 19.72 7.29 6.03
C GLY A 93 19.15 6.39 7.14
N SER A 94 19.04 5.08 6.89
CA SER A 94 18.58 4.12 7.90
C SER A 94 19.57 3.94 9.03
N ILE A 95 20.90 3.94 8.77
CA ILE A 95 21.93 3.91 9.81
C ILE A 95 21.82 5.17 10.69
N GLY A 96 21.74 6.35 10.09
CA GLY A 96 21.56 7.60 10.83
C GLY A 96 20.28 7.60 11.66
N LEU A 97 19.18 7.13 11.10
CA LEU A 97 17.90 7.04 11.80
C LEU A 97 17.93 5.99 12.93
N ALA A 98 18.60 4.86 12.73
CA ALA A 98 18.78 3.83 13.76
C ALA A 98 19.60 4.37 14.93
N PHE A 99 20.66 5.14 14.65
CA PHE A 99 21.44 5.83 15.67
C PHE A 99 20.57 6.81 16.46
N LEU A 100 19.81 7.68 15.77
CA LEU A 100 18.91 8.65 16.41
C LEU A 100 17.87 7.97 17.32
N LEU A 101 17.23 6.88 16.87
CA LEU A 101 16.19 6.18 17.64
C LEU A 101 16.77 5.26 18.73
N GLY A 102 18.00 4.78 18.55
CA GLY A 102 18.70 3.90 19.48
C GLY A 102 19.09 4.62 20.78
N LEU A 103 19.52 5.88 20.68
CA LEU A 103 19.99 6.68 21.80
C LEU A 103 18.87 7.04 22.77
N LYS A 104 19.02 6.62 24.05
CA LYS A 104 18.03 6.89 25.11
C LYS A 104 17.78 8.38 25.31
N ALA A 105 18.82 9.21 25.19
CA ALA A 105 18.75 10.67 25.36
C ALA A 105 17.75 11.34 24.41
N PHE A 106 17.50 10.76 23.23
CA PHE A 106 16.65 11.35 22.19
C PHE A 106 15.21 10.83 22.20
N ARG A 107 14.88 9.85 23.06
CA ARG A 107 13.57 9.19 23.06
C ARG A 107 12.42 10.07 23.54
N GLY A 108 12.70 11.08 24.36
CA GLY A 108 11.71 12.03 24.90
C GLY A 108 11.65 13.37 24.18
N ASP A 109 12.57 13.64 23.25
CA ASP A 109 12.69 14.94 22.60
C ASP A 109 11.81 15.03 21.34
N LYS A 110 10.90 16.02 21.32
CA LYS A 110 10.04 16.30 20.18
C LYS A 110 10.83 16.82 18.98
N HIS A 111 11.94 17.53 19.17
CA HIS A 111 12.81 17.96 18.08
C HIS A 111 13.42 16.76 17.36
N MET A 112 13.87 15.75 18.11
CA MET A 112 14.42 14.52 17.53
C MET A 112 13.38 13.73 16.74
N SER A 113 12.11 13.74 17.17
CA SER A 113 11.02 13.14 16.39
C SER A 113 10.78 13.85 15.05
N LYS A 114 10.99 15.18 14.98
CA LYS A 114 10.92 15.94 13.71
C LYS A 114 12.08 15.58 12.78
N VAL A 115 13.30 15.50 13.31
CA VAL A 115 14.48 15.08 12.53
C VAL A 115 14.31 13.66 12.00
N ALA A 116 13.87 12.73 12.85
CA ALA A 116 13.58 11.35 12.45
C ALA A 116 12.52 11.27 11.35
N LEU A 117 11.46 12.08 11.45
CA LEU A 117 10.41 12.15 10.43
C LEU A 117 10.93 12.74 9.11
N PHE A 118 11.79 13.75 9.17
CA PHE A 118 12.45 14.32 7.99
C PHE A 118 13.33 13.28 7.29
N VAL A 119 14.14 12.54 8.03
CA VAL A 119 14.93 11.44 7.46
C VAL A 119 14.02 10.36 6.87
N THR A 120 12.92 10.00 7.54
CA THR A 120 11.91 9.05 7.01
C THR A 120 11.31 9.55 5.70
N PHE A 121 11.02 10.84 5.59
CA PHE A 121 10.56 11.46 4.35
C PHE A 121 11.61 11.35 3.23
N LEU A 122 12.89 11.59 3.52
CA LEU A 122 13.96 11.38 2.54
C LEU A 122 14.05 9.93 2.09
N LEU A 123 13.89 8.95 3.00
CA LEU A 123 13.83 7.53 2.65
C LEU A 123 12.66 7.22 1.69
N ILE A 124 11.50 7.85 1.90
CA ILE A 124 10.35 7.75 0.97
C ILE A 124 10.69 8.32 -0.40
N VAL A 125 11.39 9.48 -0.46
CA VAL A 125 11.86 10.07 -1.72
C VAL A 125 12.85 9.15 -2.42
N TRP A 126 13.76 8.50 -1.69
CA TRP A 126 14.70 7.53 -2.27
C TRP A 126 13.99 6.28 -2.82
N LEU A 127 12.96 5.78 -2.14
CA LEU A 127 12.10 4.73 -2.69
C LEU A 127 11.38 5.20 -3.96
N GLY A 128 10.93 6.46 -3.98
CA GLY A 128 10.41 7.12 -5.17
C GLY A 128 11.41 7.12 -6.33
N TYR A 129 12.67 7.47 -6.05
CA TYR A 129 13.76 7.53 -7.01
C TYR A 129 14.12 6.16 -7.59
N ALA A 130 14.02 5.10 -6.77
CA ALA A 130 14.26 3.71 -7.18
C ALA A 130 13.20 3.14 -8.14
N SER A 131 12.06 3.83 -8.33
CA SER A 131 10.89 3.28 -9.00
C SER A 131 10.96 3.30 -10.52
N HIS A 132 10.20 2.41 -11.16
CA HIS A 132 9.99 2.40 -12.61
C HIS A 132 9.51 3.75 -13.16
N ALA A 133 8.61 4.41 -12.44
CA ALA A 133 8.09 5.72 -12.85
C ALA A 133 9.21 6.77 -12.93
N SER A 134 10.10 6.81 -11.93
CA SER A 134 11.24 7.73 -11.91
C SER A 134 12.24 7.43 -13.03
N SER A 135 12.54 6.16 -13.29
CA SER A 135 13.47 5.78 -14.36
C SER A 135 12.95 6.12 -15.76
N LEU A 136 11.63 6.07 -16.00
CA LEU A 136 11.04 6.35 -17.30
C LEU A 136 10.64 7.82 -17.51
N TYR A 137 10.16 8.48 -16.46
CA TYR A 137 9.58 9.82 -16.53
C TYR A 137 10.33 10.86 -15.68
N GLY A 138 11.53 10.51 -15.21
CA GLY A 138 12.43 11.38 -14.46
C GLY A 138 11.76 12.00 -13.23
N PHE A 139 11.90 13.32 -13.10
CA PHE A 139 11.39 14.08 -11.96
C PHE A 139 9.86 13.94 -11.77
N ARG A 140 9.09 13.88 -12.87
CA ARG A 140 7.63 13.70 -12.78
C ARG A 140 7.28 12.34 -12.16
N GLY A 141 7.99 11.29 -12.57
CA GLY A 141 7.84 9.96 -12.00
C GLY A 141 8.21 9.90 -10.52
N LEU A 142 9.35 10.51 -10.17
CA LEU A 142 9.82 10.64 -8.78
C LEU A 142 8.78 11.32 -7.88
N VAL A 143 8.31 12.50 -8.25
CA VAL A 143 7.35 13.28 -7.45
C VAL A 143 6.03 12.54 -7.31
N THR A 144 5.51 11.99 -8.41
CA THR A 144 4.24 11.27 -8.41
C THR A 144 4.32 10.03 -7.51
N HIS A 145 5.37 9.23 -7.63
CA HIS A 145 5.52 8.03 -6.82
C HIS A 145 5.77 8.35 -5.35
N SER A 146 6.63 9.32 -5.05
CA SER A 146 6.91 9.75 -3.68
C SER A 146 5.66 10.33 -3.00
N ALA A 147 4.88 11.15 -3.72
CA ALA A 147 3.64 11.71 -3.21
C ALA A 147 2.60 10.62 -2.93
N HIS A 148 2.44 9.65 -3.85
CA HIS A 148 1.57 8.49 -3.65
C HIS A 148 1.96 7.72 -2.40
N PHE A 149 3.24 7.33 -2.29
CA PHE A 149 3.72 6.50 -1.19
C PHE A 149 3.74 7.23 0.15
N LEU A 150 4.07 8.53 0.16
CA LEU A 150 3.99 9.37 1.35
C LEU A 150 2.55 9.47 1.86
N ALA A 151 1.59 9.78 0.98
CA ALA A 151 0.19 9.90 1.36
C ALA A 151 -0.35 8.60 1.96
N VAL A 152 -0.03 7.45 1.35
CA VAL A 152 -0.37 6.12 1.87
C VAL A 152 0.31 5.87 3.22
N SER A 153 1.60 6.16 3.36
CA SER A 153 2.37 5.95 4.59
C SER A 153 1.88 6.80 5.76
N VAL A 154 1.44 8.03 5.50
CA VAL A 154 0.83 8.92 6.51
C VAL A 154 -0.54 8.39 6.92
N TRP A 155 -1.43 8.14 5.96
CA TRP A 155 -2.80 7.71 6.25
C TRP A 155 -2.85 6.32 6.90
N ILE A 156 -2.31 5.30 6.23
CA ILE A 156 -2.32 3.94 6.74
C ILE A 156 -1.42 3.83 7.97
N GLY A 157 -0.31 4.58 8.03
CA GLY A 157 0.58 4.56 9.19
C GLY A 157 -0.07 5.06 10.46
N ILE A 158 -0.71 6.24 10.43
CA ILE A 158 -1.43 6.77 11.60
C ILE A 158 -2.59 5.83 11.99
N LEU A 159 -3.35 5.34 11.00
CA LEU A 159 -4.44 4.39 11.21
C LEU A 159 -3.96 3.13 11.91
N PHE A 160 -2.93 2.48 11.37
CA PHE A 160 -2.36 1.24 11.88
C PHE A 160 -1.77 1.45 13.27
N VAL A 161 -0.96 2.49 13.47
CA VAL A 161 -0.33 2.71 14.77
C VAL A 161 -1.39 2.99 15.84
N THR A 162 -2.39 3.80 15.54
CA THR A 162 -3.48 4.09 16.49
C THR A 162 -4.31 2.84 16.79
N SER A 163 -4.67 2.05 15.78
CA SER A 163 -5.54 0.89 15.96
C SER A 163 -4.90 -0.25 16.75
N TRP A 164 -3.58 -0.43 16.63
CA TRP A 164 -2.86 -1.52 17.29
C TRP A 164 -2.22 -1.10 18.63
N PHE A 165 -1.73 0.14 18.76
CA PHE A 165 -0.93 0.56 19.92
C PHE A 165 -1.63 1.55 20.87
N ALA A 166 -2.86 2.00 20.59
CA ALA A 166 -3.65 2.75 21.58
C ALA A 166 -3.94 1.89 22.82
N LYS A 167 -3.80 2.45 24.03
CA LYS A 167 -4.04 1.79 25.31
C LYS A 167 -5.43 2.08 25.87
N ASP A 168 -6.02 3.19 25.46
CA ASP A 168 -7.36 3.63 25.85
C ASP A 168 -8.12 4.20 24.65
N ASN A 169 -9.35 4.65 24.91
CA ASN A 169 -10.20 5.37 23.96
C ASN A 169 -10.33 6.86 24.33
N ALA A 170 -9.41 7.40 25.14
CA ALA A 170 -9.45 8.80 25.55
C ALA A 170 -9.21 9.72 24.35
N ASN A 171 -9.75 10.95 24.39
CA ASN A 171 -9.58 11.97 23.35
C ASN A 171 -9.95 11.52 21.92
N TRP A 172 -10.79 10.48 21.76
CA TRP A 172 -11.07 9.90 20.45
C TRP A 172 -11.75 10.89 19.48
N ASP A 173 -12.69 11.70 19.97
CA ASP A 173 -13.30 12.75 19.15
C ASP A 173 -12.26 13.80 18.72
N ALA A 174 -11.36 14.18 19.62
CA ALA A 174 -10.28 15.12 19.30
C ALA A 174 -9.32 14.53 18.25
N PHE A 175 -9.00 13.24 18.33
CA PHE A 175 -8.23 12.51 17.33
C PHE A 175 -8.90 12.56 15.95
N LEU A 176 -10.18 12.18 15.87
CA LEU A 176 -10.89 12.14 14.60
C LEU A 176 -11.06 13.54 13.97
N ARG A 177 -11.15 14.61 14.77
CA ARG A 177 -11.28 16.00 14.26
C ARG A 177 -10.12 16.43 13.37
N TRP A 178 -8.88 16.01 13.68
CA TRP A 178 -7.72 16.36 12.85
C TRP A 178 -7.30 15.20 11.93
N PHE A 179 -7.46 13.95 12.35
CA PHE A 179 -7.03 12.82 11.53
C PHE A 179 -7.96 12.62 10.32
N SER A 180 -9.27 12.84 10.47
CA SER A 180 -10.21 12.67 9.34
C SER A 180 -9.89 13.58 8.14
N PRO A 181 -9.67 14.90 8.29
CA PRO A 181 -9.27 15.74 7.16
C PRO A 181 -7.90 15.37 6.59
N VAL A 182 -6.94 14.97 7.43
CA VAL A 182 -5.62 14.46 6.97
C VAL A 182 -5.81 13.20 6.12
N ALA A 183 -6.60 12.23 6.58
CA ALA A 183 -6.89 11.00 5.87
C ALA A 183 -7.58 11.28 4.52
N ILE A 184 -8.56 12.20 4.47
CA ILE A 184 -9.21 12.61 3.22
C ILE A 184 -8.20 13.19 2.24
N ILE A 185 -7.34 14.12 2.67
CA ILE A 185 -6.28 14.70 1.82
C ILE A 185 -5.34 13.60 1.32
N CYS A 186 -4.90 12.70 2.19
CA CYS A 186 -4.05 11.58 1.79
C CYS A 186 -4.74 10.67 0.78
N VAL A 187 -6.00 10.30 0.98
CA VAL A 187 -6.78 9.51 0.02
C VAL A 187 -6.84 10.20 -1.34
N LEU A 188 -7.15 11.50 -1.37
CA LEU A 188 -7.20 12.27 -2.62
C LEU A 188 -5.85 12.28 -3.34
N VAL A 189 -4.76 12.56 -2.61
CA VAL A 189 -3.40 12.53 -3.18
C VAL A 189 -3.04 11.13 -3.67
N THR A 190 -3.35 10.08 -2.92
CA THR A 190 -3.11 8.69 -3.31
C THR A 190 -3.87 8.32 -4.57
N LEU A 191 -5.15 8.69 -4.70
CA LEU A 191 -5.96 8.41 -5.89
C LEU A 191 -5.45 9.17 -7.11
N LEU A 192 -5.21 10.49 -6.97
CA LEU A 192 -4.71 11.32 -8.06
C LEU A 192 -3.33 10.87 -8.54
N ALA A 193 -2.38 10.69 -7.63
CA ALA A 193 -1.06 10.19 -7.97
C ALA A 193 -1.10 8.75 -8.50
N GLY A 194 -2.02 7.92 -8.01
CA GLY A 194 -2.24 6.55 -8.49
C GLY A 194 -2.71 6.52 -9.94
N ILE A 195 -3.67 7.36 -10.31
CA ILE A 195 -4.15 7.51 -11.69
C ILE A 195 -3.01 7.98 -12.60
N VAL A 196 -2.22 8.96 -12.16
CA VAL A 196 -1.06 9.42 -12.93
C VAL A 196 -0.02 8.31 -13.09
N LEU A 197 0.28 7.54 -12.04
CA LEU A 197 1.17 6.38 -12.15
C LEU A 197 0.64 5.33 -13.13
N MET A 198 -0.66 5.06 -13.14
CA MET A 198 -1.25 4.13 -14.11
C MET A 198 -1.08 4.60 -15.55
N SER A 199 -1.12 5.92 -15.81
CA SER A 199 -0.81 6.45 -17.15
C SER A 199 0.64 6.18 -17.59
N PHE A 200 1.54 5.96 -16.63
CA PHE A 200 2.93 5.60 -16.89
C PHE A 200 3.12 4.10 -17.03
N THR A 201 2.45 3.29 -16.21
CA THR A 201 2.74 1.86 -16.06
C THR A 201 1.77 0.93 -16.75
N THR A 202 0.53 1.36 -16.98
CA THR A 202 -0.58 0.51 -17.44
C THR A 202 -1.63 1.34 -18.19
N PRO A 203 -1.25 1.95 -19.33
CA PRO A 203 -2.20 2.76 -20.11
C PRO A 203 -3.33 1.91 -20.70
N GLU A 204 -3.07 0.63 -21.02
CA GLU A 204 -4.07 -0.33 -21.50
C GLU A 204 -4.72 -1.11 -20.34
N TYR A 205 -5.38 -0.41 -19.42
CA TYR A 205 -5.83 -0.98 -18.13
C TYR A 205 -6.61 -2.30 -18.24
N VAL A 206 -7.59 -2.39 -19.14
CA VAL A 206 -8.44 -3.59 -19.28
C VAL A 206 -7.67 -4.73 -19.95
N ASN A 207 -6.96 -4.46 -21.06
CA ASN A 207 -6.12 -5.46 -21.71
C ASN A 207 -5.03 -5.99 -20.76
N ALA A 208 -4.52 -5.16 -19.86
CA ALA A 208 -3.52 -5.56 -18.89
C ALA A 208 -4.03 -6.64 -17.92
N TRP A 209 -5.34 -6.85 -17.78
CA TRP A 209 -5.90 -7.94 -16.98
C TRP A 209 -5.51 -9.32 -17.53
N MET A 210 -5.00 -9.43 -18.75
CA MET A 210 -4.42 -10.70 -19.23
C MET A 210 -3.10 -11.05 -18.53
N LEU A 211 -2.42 -10.04 -17.96
CA LEU A 211 -1.11 -10.18 -17.34
C LEU A 211 -1.22 -10.23 -15.80
N PRO A 212 -0.24 -10.88 -15.12
CA PRO A 212 -0.21 -10.91 -13.65
C PRO A 212 -0.26 -9.52 -13.02
N TYR A 213 0.40 -8.53 -13.63
CA TYR A 213 0.39 -7.14 -13.19
C TYR A 213 -1.02 -6.54 -13.20
N GLY A 214 -1.75 -6.63 -14.32
CA GLY A 214 -3.10 -6.04 -14.39
C GLY A 214 -4.09 -6.76 -13.47
N GLN A 215 -3.96 -8.07 -13.29
CA GLN A 215 -4.75 -8.83 -12.31
C GLN A 215 -4.53 -8.33 -10.87
N MET A 216 -3.27 -8.16 -10.48
CA MET A 216 -2.95 -7.70 -9.14
C MET A 216 -3.36 -6.23 -8.93
N LEU A 217 -3.32 -5.43 -9.99
CA LEU A 217 -3.78 -4.05 -10.00
C LEU A 217 -5.30 -3.98 -9.86
N LEU A 218 -6.05 -4.85 -10.55
CA LEU A 218 -7.50 -4.96 -10.41
C LEU A 218 -7.88 -5.34 -8.98
N ILE A 219 -7.26 -6.37 -8.41
CA ILE A 219 -7.49 -6.79 -7.02
C ILE A 219 -7.20 -5.65 -6.04
N LYS A 220 -6.11 -4.89 -6.25
CA LYS A 220 -5.79 -3.70 -5.43
C LYS A 220 -6.93 -2.68 -5.49
N HIS A 221 -7.44 -2.34 -6.68
CA HIS A 221 -8.55 -1.40 -6.83
C HIS A 221 -9.84 -1.89 -6.14
N LEU A 222 -10.13 -3.18 -6.26
CA LEU A 222 -11.30 -3.79 -5.62
C LEU A 222 -11.18 -3.83 -4.10
N LEU A 223 -9.97 -4.01 -3.55
CA LEU A 223 -9.71 -3.92 -2.10
C LEU A 223 -9.76 -2.48 -1.56
N ILE A 224 -9.51 -1.47 -2.42
CA ILE A 224 -9.68 -0.06 -2.04
C ILE A 224 -11.17 0.25 -1.76
N VAL A 225 -12.11 -0.41 -2.45
CA VAL A 225 -13.55 -0.19 -2.21
C VAL A 225 -13.97 -0.45 -0.76
N PRO A 226 -13.79 -1.66 -0.18
CA PRO A 226 -14.12 -1.89 1.22
C PRO A 226 -13.24 -1.05 2.15
N LEU A 227 -11.97 -0.77 1.81
CA LEU A 227 -11.13 0.14 2.62
C LEU A 227 -11.80 1.52 2.77
N LEU A 228 -12.22 2.13 1.66
CA LEU A 228 -12.89 3.43 1.68
C LEU A 228 -14.24 3.39 2.40
N LEU A 229 -14.99 2.28 2.29
CA LEU A 229 -16.24 2.10 3.05
C LEU A 229 -15.97 2.02 4.56
N PHE A 230 -14.92 1.30 4.98
CA PHE A 230 -14.45 1.28 6.37
C PHE A 230 -14.01 2.67 6.84
N SER A 231 -13.21 3.39 6.05
CA SER A 231 -12.75 4.74 6.40
C SER A 231 -13.90 5.74 6.50
N TYR A 232 -14.87 5.69 5.58
CA TYR A 232 -16.05 6.55 5.60
C TYR A 232 -16.90 6.32 6.87
N THR A 233 -17.20 5.06 7.16
CA THR A 233 -18.00 4.70 8.34
C THR A 233 -17.28 5.05 9.64
N ASN A 234 -15.96 4.84 9.71
CA ASN A 234 -15.14 5.22 10.87
C ASN A 234 -15.03 6.74 11.04
N GLY A 235 -14.82 7.49 9.97
CA GLY A 235 -14.63 8.95 10.01
C GLY A 235 -15.89 9.75 10.30
N PHE A 236 -17.05 9.32 9.77
CA PHE A 236 -18.29 10.09 9.85
C PHE A 236 -19.35 9.46 10.76
N VAL A 237 -19.64 8.16 10.59
CA VAL A 237 -20.74 7.49 11.30
C VAL A 237 -20.37 7.21 12.75
N TYR A 238 -19.19 6.65 12.99
CA TYR A 238 -18.76 6.33 14.37
C TYR A 238 -18.32 7.53 15.19
N LYS A 239 -17.90 8.61 14.55
CA LYS A 239 -17.73 9.89 15.24
C LYS A 239 -19.02 10.33 15.94
N LYS A 240 -20.19 10.03 15.36
CA LYS A 240 -21.50 10.33 15.95
C LYS A 240 -21.92 9.29 17.01
N LEU A 241 -21.72 8.00 16.73
CA LEU A 241 -22.08 6.92 17.67
C LEU A 241 -21.21 6.91 18.94
N ALA A 242 -19.91 7.17 18.82
CA ALA A 242 -18.99 7.20 19.96
C ALA A 242 -19.32 8.33 20.95
N LYS A 243 -19.98 9.41 20.50
CA LYS A 243 -20.49 10.47 21.38
C LYS A 243 -21.73 10.06 22.17
N ASN A 244 -22.53 9.15 21.61
CA ASN A 244 -23.85 8.82 22.13
C ASN A 244 -23.87 7.46 22.86
N ASN A 245 -22.80 6.67 22.78
CA ASN A 245 -22.74 5.35 23.39
C ASN A 245 -21.36 5.11 24.04
N ALA A 246 -21.31 5.18 25.36
CA ALA A 246 -20.09 4.99 26.16
C ALA A 246 -19.47 3.59 26.01
N ASN A 247 -20.25 2.58 25.61
CA ASN A 247 -19.79 1.20 25.45
C ASN A 247 -19.22 0.92 24.04
N PHE A 248 -19.27 1.88 23.12
CA PHE A 248 -18.75 1.69 21.77
C PHE A 248 -17.21 1.72 21.75
N ASN A 249 -16.60 0.70 21.16
CA ASN A 249 -15.14 0.59 21.05
C ASN A 249 -14.67 0.85 19.60
N PRO A 250 -14.25 2.09 19.27
CA PRO A 250 -13.85 2.45 17.91
C PRO A 250 -12.55 1.77 17.46
N LYS A 251 -11.69 1.37 18.40
CA LYS A 251 -10.41 0.72 18.12
C LYS A 251 -10.56 -0.56 17.32
N ARG A 252 -11.59 -1.39 17.61
CA ARG A 252 -11.80 -2.67 16.92
C ARG A 252 -12.15 -2.47 15.43
N TRP A 253 -12.87 -1.39 15.12
CA TRP A 253 -13.21 -1.03 13.74
C TRP A 253 -12.01 -0.48 12.96
N LEU A 254 -11.17 0.36 13.59
CA LEU A 254 -9.91 0.78 12.97
C LEU A 254 -8.95 -0.40 12.73
N LYS A 255 -8.97 -1.43 13.59
CA LYS A 255 -8.17 -2.64 13.38
C LYS A 255 -8.61 -3.37 12.10
N ALA A 256 -9.91 -3.59 11.93
CA ALA A 256 -10.45 -4.20 10.71
C ALA A 256 -10.12 -3.38 9.45
N GLU A 257 -10.29 -2.04 9.51
CA GLU A 257 -9.85 -1.13 8.44
C GLU A 257 -8.36 -1.31 8.12
N SER A 258 -7.51 -1.34 9.15
CA SER A 258 -6.06 -1.50 8.97
C SER A 258 -5.67 -2.86 8.39
N ILE A 259 -6.44 -3.92 8.65
CA ILE A 259 -6.20 -5.24 8.04
C ILE A 259 -6.49 -5.18 6.53
N ILE A 260 -7.57 -4.52 6.11
CA ILE A 260 -7.86 -4.31 4.68
C ILE A 260 -6.78 -3.44 4.05
N ALA A 261 -6.33 -2.39 4.75
CA ALA A 261 -5.23 -1.54 4.31
C ALA A 261 -3.92 -2.33 4.11
N LEU A 262 -3.63 -3.30 4.99
CA LEU A 262 -2.50 -4.22 4.83
C LEU A 262 -2.65 -5.14 3.61
N LEU A 263 -3.86 -5.60 3.29
CA LEU A 263 -4.10 -6.37 2.06
C LEU A 263 -3.84 -5.52 0.80
N VAL A 264 -4.23 -4.25 0.82
CA VAL A 264 -3.91 -3.29 -0.26
C VAL A 264 -2.39 -3.07 -0.40
N LEU A 265 -1.67 -2.95 0.72
CA LEU A 265 -0.20 -2.86 0.71
C LEU A 265 0.45 -4.16 0.21
N ALA A 266 -0.08 -5.33 0.59
CA ALA A 266 0.41 -6.61 0.09
C ALA A 266 0.23 -6.75 -1.43
N ALA A 267 -0.95 -6.40 -1.95
CA ALA A 267 -1.18 -6.34 -3.39
C ALA A 267 -0.22 -5.37 -4.09
N THR A 268 0.06 -4.22 -3.46
CA THR A 268 1.02 -3.23 -3.96
C THR A 268 2.45 -3.78 -3.95
N GLY A 269 2.86 -4.54 -2.93
CA GLY A 269 4.18 -5.16 -2.86
C GLY A 269 4.38 -6.24 -3.94
N VAL A 270 3.32 -6.98 -4.30
CA VAL A 270 3.34 -7.89 -5.45
C VAL A 270 3.50 -7.11 -6.76
N LEU A 271 2.72 -6.03 -6.95
CA LEU A 271 2.80 -5.17 -8.13
C LEU A 271 4.17 -4.54 -8.33
N GLY A 272 4.81 -4.06 -7.25
CA GLY A 272 6.12 -3.41 -7.30
C GLY A 272 7.24 -4.31 -7.80
N GLN A 273 7.01 -5.62 -7.87
CA GLN A 273 7.98 -6.63 -8.28
C GLN A 273 7.61 -7.32 -9.61
N GLN A 274 6.53 -6.88 -10.25
CA GLN A 274 6.07 -7.38 -11.54
C GLN A 274 6.39 -6.35 -12.64
N THR A 275 6.69 -6.85 -13.85
CA THR A 275 6.94 -5.99 -15.01
C THR A 275 5.68 -5.19 -15.35
N PRO A 276 5.73 -3.84 -15.32
CA PRO A 276 4.59 -3.03 -15.68
C PRO A 276 4.27 -3.14 -17.19
N PRO A 277 3.02 -3.40 -17.58
CA PRO A 277 2.66 -3.57 -18.97
C PRO A 277 2.41 -2.21 -19.64
N HIS A 278 3.49 -1.53 -20.01
CA HIS A 278 3.42 -0.27 -20.77
C HIS A 278 2.69 -0.45 -22.10
N LYS A 279 2.90 -1.60 -22.75
CA LYS A 279 2.15 -2.11 -23.88
C LYS A 279 1.88 -3.59 -23.66
N VAL A 280 0.61 -3.97 -23.69
CA VAL A 280 0.20 -5.32 -23.27
C VAL A 280 0.73 -6.37 -24.24
N LYS A 281 0.59 -6.13 -25.55
CA LYS A 281 1.06 -7.03 -26.60
C LYS A 281 2.56 -7.32 -26.50
N GLU A 282 3.39 -6.29 -26.33
CA GLU A 282 4.85 -6.45 -26.19
C GLU A 282 5.21 -7.20 -24.91
N THR A 283 4.52 -6.92 -23.80
CA THR A 283 4.77 -7.60 -22.52
C THR A 283 4.44 -9.10 -22.59
N LEU A 284 3.39 -9.48 -23.32
CA LEU A 284 3.00 -10.88 -23.51
C LEU A 284 4.00 -11.71 -24.33
N GLN A 285 4.95 -11.07 -25.02
CA GLN A 285 6.04 -11.77 -25.70
C GLN A 285 7.10 -12.32 -24.72
N THR A 286 7.18 -11.75 -23.51
CA THR A 286 8.19 -12.11 -22.51
C THR A 286 7.58 -12.59 -21.18
N VAL A 287 6.30 -12.34 -20.95
CA VAL A 287 5.57 -12.71 -19.73
C VAL A 287 4.35 -13.53 -20.10
N SER A 288 4.26 -14.73 -19.52
CA SER A 288 3.09 -15.60 -19.70
C SER A 288 1.80 -14.95 -19.17
N PRO A 289 0.63 -15.26 -19.76
CA PRO A 289 -0.66 -14.81 -19.23
C PRO A 289 -0.86 -15.22 -17.78
N SER A 290 -1.64 -14.41 -17.05
CA SER A 290 -1.94 -14.69 -15.65
C SER A 290 -2.73 -15.99 -15.50
N PRO A 291 -2.36 -16.89 -14.56
CA PRO A 291 -3.18 -18.06 -14.23
C PRO A 291 -4.60 -17.71 -13.77
N LEU A 292 -4.76 -16.55 -13.12
CA LEU A 292 -6.07 -16.05 -12.72
C LEU A 292 -6.93 -15.62 -13.92
N PHE A 293 -6.28 -15.12 -14.97
CA PHE A 293 -6.96 -14.77 -16.21
C PHE A 293 -7.34 -16.04 -16.97
N THR A 294 -6.38 -16.94 -17.22
CA THR A 294 -6.59 -18.15 -18.04
C THR A 294 -7.52 -19.18 -17.41
N SER A 295 -7.70 -19.16 -16.08
CA SER A 295 -8.67 -20.03 -15.40
C SER A 295 -10.12 -19.54 -15.53
N ILE A 296 -10.33 -18.25 -15.79
CA ILE A 296 -11.67 -17.64 -15.87
C ILE A 296 -12.07 -17.35 -17.32
N TYR A 297 -11.14 -16.78 -18.10
CA TYR A 297 -11.34 -16.44 -19.49
C TYR A 297 -11.37 -17.70 -20.34
N LYS A 298 -12.52 -18.01 -20.93
CA LYS A 298 -12.76 -19.22 -21.74
C LYS A 298 -12.51 -19.03 -23.24
N GLY A 299 -12.18 -17.81 -23.67
CA GLY A 299 -11.89 -17.51 -25.06
C GLY A 299 -10.52 -18.04 -25.52
N SER A 300 -10.33 -18.16 -26.83
CA SER A 300 -9.02 -18.47 -27.40
C SER A 300 -8.05 -17.33 -27.13
N PHE A 301 -6.93 -17.62 -26.47
CA PHE A 301 -5.90 -16.64 -26.15
C PHE A 301 -4.97 -16.41 -27.36
N SER A 302 -4.76 -15.15 -27.72
CA SER A 302 -3.69 -14.70 -28.61
C SER A 302 -3.14 -13.36 -28.09
N PRO A 303 -1.84 -13.05 -28.23
CA PRO A 303 -1.28 -11.75 -27.86
C PRO A 303 -1.92 -10.55 -28.59
N ASP A 304 -2.64 -10.81 -29.69
CA ASP A 304 -3.36 -9.79 -30.47
C ASP A 304 -4.79 -9.53 -29.99
N ILE A 305 -5.29 -10.27 -29.01
CA ILE A 305 -6.66 -10.06 -28.52
C ILE A 305 -6.75 -8.74 -27.76
N ALA A 306 -7.78 -7.96 -28.09
CA ALA A 306 -8.20 -6.81 -27.31
C ALA A 306 -9.42 -7.21 -26.50
N VAL A 307 -9.27 -7.20 -25.18
CA VAL A 307 -10.33 -7.61 -24.27
C VAL A 307 -11.39 -6.52 -24.22
N LYS A 308 -12.65 -6.89 -24.48
CA LYS A 308 -13.77 -5.95 -24.47
C LYS A 308 -14.79 -6.31 -23.40
N PHE A 309 -15.44 -5.28 -22.88
CA PHE A 309 -16.56 -5.50 -21.97
C PHE A 309 -17.79 -5.98 -22.72
N THR A 310 -18.38 -7.05 -22.21
CA THR A 310 -19.63 -7.66 -22.64
C THR A 310 -20.47 -7.98 -21.40
N LEU A 311 -21.78 -7.82 -21.51
CA LEU A 311 -22.69 -8.09 -20.40
C LEU A 311 -23.14 -9.55 -20.46
N HIS A 312 -22.47 -10.38 -19.66
CA HIS A 312 -22.90 -11.74 -19.39
C HIS A 312 -23.80 -11.77 -18.15
N PHE A 313 -24.74 -12.72 -18.12
CA PHE A 313 -25.67 -12.86 -16.99
C PHE A 313 -24.92 -13.13 -15.68
N GLU A 314 -23.88 -13.96 -15.72
CA GLU A 314 -23.01 -14.29 -14.60
C GLU A 314 -22.27 -13.04 -14.08
N SER A 315 -21.81 -12.18 -14.99
CA SER A 315 -21.18 -10.91 -14.62
C SER A 315 -22.16 -10.01 -13.87
N VAL A 316 -23.38 -9.83 -14.40
CA VAL A 316 -24.41 -8.99 -13.77
C VAL A 316 -24.75 -9.51 -12.38
N LEU A 317 -24.91 -10.82 -12.21
CA LEU A 317 -25.18 -11.43 -10.90
C LEU A 317 -24.04 -11.20 -9.91
N MET A 318 -22.79 -11.38 -10.32
CA MET A 318 -21.63 -11.16 -9.44
C MET A 318 -21.46 -9.69 -9.07
N LEU A 319 -21.67 -8.76 -10.01
CA LEU A 319 -21.64 -7.33 -9.73
C LEU A 319 -22.78 -6.91 -8.78
N ALA A 320 -23.99 -7.46 -8.98
CA ALA A 320 -25.10 -7.24 -8.07
C ALA A 320 -24.80 -7.79 -6.67
N ALA A 321 -24.21 -8.98 -6.57
CA ALA A 321 -23.77 -9.56 -5.30
C ALA A 321 -22.72 -8.67 -4.61
N ALA A 322 -21.76 -8.11 -5.35
CA ALA A 322 -20.77 -7.18 -4.82
C ALA A 322 -21.43 -5.92 -4.22
N LEU A 323 -22.43 -5.35 -4.90
CA LEU A 323 -23.19 -4.20 -4.41
C LEU A 323 -24.00 -4.54 -3.15
N ILE A 324 -24.63 -5.71 -3.10
CA ILE A 324 -25.34 -6.20 -1.91
C ILE A 324 -24.36 -6.36 -0.74
N MET A 325 -23.17 -6.91 -0.97
CA MET A 325 -22.14 -7.02 0.07
C MET A 325 -21.66 -5.65 0.54
N ALA A 326 -21.47 -4.69 -0.35
CA ALA A 326 -21.08 -3.32 0.02
C ALA A 326 -22.17 -2.62 0.86
N GLY A 327 -23.45 -2.76 0.46
CA GLY A 327 -24.59 -2.24 1.21
C GLY A 327 -24.77 -2.95 2.57
N GLY A 328 -24.61 -4.27 2.58
CA GLY A 328 -24.65 -5.10 3.78
C GLY A 328 -23.56 -4.73 4.77
N LEU A 329 -22.35 -4.46 4.28
CA LEU A 329 -21.25 -3.92 5.07
C LEU A 329 -21.74 -2.66 5.81
N ILE A 330 -22.24 -1.64 5.08
CA ILE A 330 -22.76 -0.37 5.66
C ILE A 330 -23.91 -0.63 6.65
N TRP A 331 -24.76 -1.61 6.41
CA TRP A 331 -25.80 -2.01 7.35
C TRP A 331 -25.21 -2.59 8.64
N MET A 332 -24.27 -3.54 8.53
CA MET A 332 -23.65 -4.20 9.68
C MET A 332 -22.95 -3.20 10.61
N TYR A 333 -22.43 -2.11 10.05
CA TYR A 333 -21.93 -0.96 10.82
C TYR A 333 -22.98 -0.37 11.77
N ARG A 334 -24.21 -0.17 11.30
CA ARG A 334 -25.32 0.38 12.11
C ARG A 334 -25.70 -0.54 13.26
N THR A 335 -25.57 -1.85 13.05
CA THR A 335 -25.85 -2.88 14.07
C THR A 335 -24.64 -3.22 14.96
N ASN A 336 -23.51 -2.52 14.79
CA ASN A 336 -22.26 -2.76 15.51
C ASN A 336 -21.72 -4.20 15.41
N LYS A 337 -21.94 -4.86 14.26
CA LYS A 337 -21.49 -6.25 14.00
C LYS A 337 -20.22 -6.27 13.16
N LEU A 338 -19.07 -6.26 13.82
CA LEU A 338 -17.75 -6.14 13.18
C LEU A 338 -17.42 -7.31 12.23
N ILE A 339 -17.54 -8.55 12.71
CA ILE A 339 -17.12 -9.74 11.93
C ILE A 339 -17.93 -9.85 10.63
N PRO A 340 -19.28 -9.77 10.65
CA PRO A 340 -20.07 -9.74 9.41
C PRO A 340 -19.69 -8.58 8.48
N ALA A 341 -19.48 -7.36 9.01
CA ALA A 341 -19.07 -6.21 8.21
C ALA A 341 -17.73 -6.45 7.50
N PHE A 342 -16.75 -7.02 8.21
CA PHE A 342 -15.45 -7.38 7.65
C PHE A 342 -15.57 -8.41 6.53
N LEU A 343 -16.30 -9.50 6.75
CA LEU A 343 -16.54 -10.53 5.74
C LEU A 343 -17.24 -9.97 4.51
N MET A 344 -18.27 -9.15 4.69
CA MET A 344 -18.97 -8.47 3.59
C MET A 344 -18.03 -7.54 2.82
N GLY A 345 -17.09 -6.87 3.48
CA GLY A 345 -16.06 -6.06 2.83
C GLY A 345 -15.16 -6.89 1.91
N ILE A 346 -14.66 -8.03 2.41
CA ILE A 346 -13.86 -8.95 1.59
C ILE A 346 -14.68 -9.52 0.42
N LEU A 347 -15.92 -9.94 0.67
CA LEU A 347 -16.80 -10.48 -0.37
C LEU A 347 -17.17 -9.43 -1.44
N THR A 348 -17.22 -8.15 -1.08
CA THR A 348 -17.38 -7.06 -2.06
C THR A 348 -16.26 -7.09 -3.09
N ALA A 349 -15.00 -7.22 -2.66
CA ALA A 349 -13.86 -7.31 -3.56
C ALA A 349 -13.86 -8.61 -4.37
N VAL A 350 -14.20 -9.75 -3.75
CA VAL A 350 -14.24 -11.07 -4.41
C VAL A 350 -15.32 -11.11 -5.50
N PHE A 351 -16.56 -10.74 -5.18
CA PHE A 351 -17.64 -10.72 -6.17
C PHE A 351 -17.43 -9.65 -7.23
N GLY A 352 -16.86 -8.48 -6.87
CA GLY A 352 -16.49 -7.46 -7.84
C GLY A 352 -15.44 -7.97 -8.83
N TYR A 353 -14.47 -8.75 -8.35
CA TYR A 353 -13.44 -9.37 -9.18
C TYR A 353 -14.06 -10.34 -10.20
N PHE A 354 -14.88 -11.30 -9.74
CA PHE A 354 -15.55 -12.24 -10.64
C PHE A 354 -16.52 -11.54 -11.59
N GLY A 355 -17.24 -10.52 -11.12
CA GLY A 355 -18.14 -9.73 -11.96
C GLY A 355 -17.41 -9.06 -13.13
N LEU A 356 -16.24 -8.48 -12.88
CA LEU A 356 -15.41 -7.86 -13.93
C LEU A 356 -14.69 -8.88 -14.81
N MET A 357 -14.27 -10.01 -14.25
CA MET A 357 -13.63 -11.08 -15.02
C MET A 357 -14.62 -11.90 -15.86
N PHE A 358 -15.89 -11.94 -15.49
CA PHE A 358 -16.95 -12.52 -16.32
C PHE A 358 -17.53 -11.53 -17.33
N SER A 359 -17.22 -10.23 -17.23
CA SER A 359 -17.65 -9.25 -18.23
C SER A 359 -16.67 -9.09 -19.38
N ILE A 360 -15.59 -9.86 -19.43
CA ILE A 360 -14.59 -9.74 -20.50
C ILE A 360 -14.79 -10.81 -21.57
N ALA A 361 -14.71 -10.40 -22.84
CA ALA A 361 -14.76 -11.27 -24.02
C ALA A 361 -13.73 -10.86 -25.08
#